data_AF-A0A645FT16-F1
#
_entry.id   AF-A0A645FT16-F1
#
_cell.length_a   1.000
_cell.length_b   1.000
_cell.length_c   1.000
_cell.angle_alpha   90.00
_cell.angle_beta   90.00
_cell.angle_gamma   90.00
#
_symmetry.space_group_name_H-M   'P 1'
#
loop_
_entity.id
_entity.type
_entity.pdbx_description
1 polymer ?
#
loop_
_entity_poly.entity_id
_entity_poly.type
_entity_poly.pdbx_seq_one_letter_code
_entity_poly.pdbx_strand_id
1 'polypeptide(L)'
;MLDVQGKDGIKRLSGDNRQDTNAEVIEEFFVTGNPSGNTAATKVVVAKSDNKGMVDALGAGLYAGLNNAPVVLATNSLTEDQEDAIDQIVINKTQTTINRVAVGNGIASSVIKYIKDMVK
;
A
#
# COMPACT_ATOMS: atom_id res chain seq x y z
N MET A 1 -11.90 13.16 15.11
CA MET A 1 -11.22 13.27 13.81
C MET A 1 -11.63 14.57 13.16
N LEU A 2 -10.69 15.47 12.89
CA LEU A 2 -10.95 16.69 12.14
C LEU A 2 -10.68 16.39 10.68
N ASP A 3 -11.76 16.31 9.90
CA ASP A 3 -11.71 16.40 8.44
C ASP A 3 -11.02 17.73 8.08
N VAL A 4 -9.80 17.65 7.58
CA VAL A 4 -9.16 18.77 6.91
C VAL A 4 -9.26 18.48 5.41
N GLN A 5 -10.43 18.75 4.84
CA GLN A 5 -10.43 19.31 3.49
C GLN A 5 -9.57 20.56 3.57
N GLY A 6 -8.33 20.48 3.05
CA GLY A 6 -7.37 21.56 3.11
C GLY A 6 -8.01 22.83 2.56
N LYS A 7 -7.86 23.92 3.31
CA LYS A 7 -8.53 25.21 3.12
C LYS A 7 -8.26 25.90 1.77
N ASP A 8 -7.53 25.27 0.85
CA ASP A 8 -7.05 25.80 -0.44
C ASP A 8 -7.01 24.75 -1.58
N GLY A 9 -7.79 23.66 -1.50
CA GLY A 9 -7.77 22.58 -2.53
C GLY A 9 -6.61 21.58 -2.39
N ILE A 10 -5.95 21.57 -1.22
CA ILE A 10 -4.92 20.60 -0.87
C ILE A 10 -5.57 19.40 -0.20
N LYS A 11 -5.39 18.20 -0.76
CA LYS A 11 -5.75 16.94 -0.10
C LYS A 11 -4.58 16.47 0.76
N ARG A 12 -4.85 16.19 2.04
CA ARG A 12 -3.89 15.60 2.98
C ARG A 12 -4.23 14.13 3.19
N LEU A 13 -3.23 13.27 3.09
CA LEU A 13 -3.29 11.86 3.47
C LEU A 13 -2.39 11.71 4.69
N SER A 14 -2.96 11.33 5.84
CA SER A 14 -2.23 11.26 7.11
C SER A 14 -2.97 10.39 8.11
N GLY A 15 -2.22 9.61 8.87
CA GLY A 15 -2.71 8.93 10.06
C GLY A 15 -1.78 9.15 11.26
N ASP A 16 -2.06 8.49 12.38
CA ASP A 16 -1.34 8.69 13.64
C ASP A 16 0.12 8.21 13.59
N ASN A 17 0.39 7.25 12.71
CA ASN A 17 1.73 6.76 12.43
C ASN A 17 1.97 6.53 10.92
N ARG A 18 3.15 5.97 10.59
CA ARG A 18 3.57 5.75 9.19
C ARG A 18 2.76 4.65 8.48
N GLN A 19 2.28 3.66 9.23
CA GLN A 19 1.43 2.59 8.72
C GLN A 19 0.02 3.11 8.43
N ASP A 20 -0.54 3.91 9.34
CA ASP A 20 -1.87 4.51 9.14
C ASP A 20 -1.84 5.50 7.95
N THR A 21 -0.79 6.33 7.87
CA THR A 21 -0.57 7.18 6.68
C THR A 21 -0.39 6.34 5.41
N ASN A 22 0.23 5.15 5.50
CA ASN A 22 0.37 4.24 4.37
C ASN A 22 -0.98 3.64 3.95
N ALA A 23 -1.87 3.33 4.89
CA ALA A 23 -3.23 2.88 4.61
C ALA A 23 -4.01 3.95 3.83
N GLU A 24 -4.00 5.20 4.31
CA GLU A 24 -4.65 6.36 3.63
C GLU A 24 -4.14 6.56 2.19
N VAL A 25 -2.84 6.38 1.96
CA VAL A 25 -2.25 6.45 0.61
C VAL A 25 -2.70 5.28 -0.26
N ILE A 26 -2.73 4.06 0.27
CA ILE A 26 -3.21 2.89 -0.49
C ILE A 26 -4.69 3.07 -0.84
N GLU A 27 -5.50 3.50 0.11
CA GLU A 27 -6.92 3.73 -0.07
C GLU A 27 -7.17 4.78 -1.16
N GLU A 28 -6.49 5.92 -1.11
CA GLU A 28 -6.65 6.98 -2.09
C GLU A 28 -6.34 6.52 -3.52
N PHE A 29 -5.20 5.84 -3.72
CA PHE A 29 -4.70 5.58 -5.08
C PHE A 29 -5.12 4.23 -5.64
N PHE A 30 -5.54 3.29 -4.80
CA PHE A 30 -5.80 1.91 -5.20
C PHE A 30 -7.16 1.35 -4.74
N VAL A 31 -7.95 2.11 -3.97
CA VAL A 31 -9.32 1.74 -3.57
C VAL A 31 -10.35 2.76 -4.08
N THR A 32 -10.25 4.01 -3.64
CA THR A 32 -11.29 5.04 -3.83
C THR A 32 -11.03 5.93 -5.05
N GLY A 33 -9.77 6.21 -5.38
CA GLY A 33 -9.41 7.15 -6.43
C GLY A 33 -9.42 6.53 -7.82
N ASN A 34 -10.49 6.79 -8.57
CA ASN A 34 -10.40 6.80 -10.03
C ASN A 34 -11.13 8.00 -10.66
N PRO A 35 -10.44 9.14 -10.87
CA PRO A 35 -10.94 10.21 -11.74
C PRO A 35 -10.63 10.01 -13.24
N SER A 36 -9.75 9.09 -13.63
CA SER A 36 -9.15 9.08 -14.99
C SER A 36 -9.20 7.74 -15.75
N GLY A 37 -9.92 6.73 -15.26
CA GLY A 37 -10.46 5.66 -16.09
C GLY A 37 -9.81 4.27 -16.01
N ASN A 38 -8.68 4.04 -15.33
CA ASN A 38 -8.20 2.67 -15.02
C ASN A 38 -6.96 2.70 -14.09
N THR A 39 -7.02 2.21 -12.85
CA THR A 39 -5.83 2.06 -11.99
C THR A 39 -5.87 0.79 -11.13
N ALA A 40 -6.54 -0.24 -11.60
CA ALA A 40 -6.55 -1.51 -10.90
C ALA A 40 -5.10 -2.02 -10.70
N ALA A 41 -4.72 -2.30 -9.46
CA ALA A 41 -3.37 -2.70 -9.10
C ALA A 41 -2.97 -3.95 -9.90
N THR A 42 -1.74 -3.97 -10.41
CA THR A 42 -1.21 -5.14 -11.12
C THR A 42 -0.28 -5.98 -10.25
N LYS A 43 0.21 -5.39 -9.15
CA LYS A 43 1.07 -6.04 -8.15
C LYS A 43 0.82 -5.41 -6.78
N VAL A 44 1.30 -6.07 -5.73
CA VAL A 44 1.50 -5.47 -4.40
C VAL A 44 2.97 -5.59 -4.05
N VAL A 45 3.57 -4.49 -3.63
CA VAL A 45 4.95 -4.45 -3.13
C VAL A 45 4.89 -4.29 -1.61
N VAL A 46 5.73 -5.02 -0.88
CA VAL A 46 5.87 -4.87 0.58
C VAL A 46 7.33 -4.61 0.93
N ALA A 47 7.55 -3.62 1.80
CA ALA A 47 8.87 -3.24 2.31
C ALA A 47 8.77 -2.93 3.80
N LYS A 48 9.90 -2.98 4.51
CA LYS A 48 9.93 -2.73 5.96
C LYS A 48 9.50 -1.29 6.29
N SER A 49 8.75 -1.14 7.37
CA SER A 49 8.34 0.15 7.92
C SER A 49 9.32 0.71 8.95
N ASP A 50 10.32 -0.05 9.39
CA ASP A 50 11.29 0.42 10.39
C ASP A 50 12.28 1.45 9.79
N ASN A 51 12.83 2.35 10.62
CA ASN A 51 13.70 3.43 10.14
C ASN A 51 14.91 2.93 9.32
N LYS A 52 15.43 1.74 9.63
CA LYS A 52 16.55 1.14 8.90
C LYS A 52 16.12 0.59 7.53
N GLY A 53 14.91 0.07 7.41
CA GLY A 53 14.36 -0.51 6.19
C GLY A 53 13.70 0.49 5.24
N MET A 54 13.51 1.75 5.66
CA MET A 54 12.93 2.79 4.78
C MET A 54 13.75 3.06 3.52
N VAL A 55 15.05 2.77 3.51
CA VAL A 55 15.89 2.90 2.30
C VAL A 55 15.50 1.88 1.22
N ASP A 56 15.12 0.66 1.63
CA ASP A 56 14.61 -0.37 0.72
C ASP A 56 13.24 0.06 0.16
N ALA A 57 12.37 0.62 1.02
CA ALA A 57 11.07 1.15 0.62
C ALA A 57 11.19 2.33 -0.36
N LEU A 58 12.16 3.23 -0.16
CA LEU A 58 12.45 4.32 -1.08
C LEU A 58 12.83 3.79 -2.47
N GLY A 59 13.71 2.79 -2.54
CA GLY A 59 14.08 2.14 -3.80
C GLY A 59 12.92 1.37 -4.43
N ALA A 60 12.08 0.73 -3.62
CA ALA A 60 10.90 -0.01 -4.06
C ALA A 60 9.86 0.88 -4.76
N GLY A 61 9.78 2.16 -4.39
CA GLY A 61 8.82 3.11 -4.95
C GLY A 61 8.90 3.24 -6.47
N LEU A 62 10.11 3.23 -7.05
CA LEU A 62 10.29 3.27 -8.52
C LEU A 62 9.69 2.03 -9.19
N TYR A 63 10.00 0.85 -8.66
CA TYR A 63 9.46 -0.41 -9.18
C TYR A 63 7.92 -0.45 -9.05
N ALA A 64 7.38 -0.01 -7.92
CA ALA A 64 5.94 0.02 -7.66
C ALA A 64 5.21 0.98 -8.61
N GLY A 65 5.73 2.19 -8.81
CA GLY A 65 5.18 3.17 -9.74
C GLY A 65 5.14 2.68 -11.19
N LEU A 66 6.20 2.02 -11.67
CA LEU A 66 6.25 1.44 -13.02
C LEU A 66 5.26 0.29 -13.23
N ASN A 67 4.81 -0.35 -12.15
CA ASN A 67 3.93 -1.52 -12.19
C ASN A 67 2.51 -1.23 -11.67
N ASN A 68 2.10 0.04 -11.51
CA ASN A 68 0.80 0.39 -10.93
C ASN A 68 0.49 -0.44 -9.67
N ALA A 69 1.38 -0.36 -8.68
CA ALA A 69 1.33 -1.17 -7.47
C ALA A 69 1.49 -0.28 -6.24
N PRO A 70 0.75 -0.54 -5.14
CA PRO A 70 1.05 0.09 -3.86
C PRO A 70 2.33 -0.49 -3.27
N VAL A 71 3.00 0.33 -2.43
CA VAL A 71 4.01 -0.13 -1.48
C VAL A 71 3.37 -0.19 -0.10
N VAL A 72 3.22 -1.39 0.44
CA VAL A 72 2.81 -1.66 1.82
C VAL A 72 4.03 -1.55 2.73
N LEU A 73 3.95 -0.71 3.75
CA LEU A 73 5.02 -0.51 4.73
C LEU A 73 4.75 -1.37 5.96
N ALA A 74 5.45 -2.49 6.11
CA ALA A 74 5.29 -3.40 7.24
C ALA A 74 6.57 -4.17 7.56
N THR A 75 6.98 -4.16 8.84
CA THR A 75 8.11 -4.96 9.33
C THR A 75 7.63 -6.19 10.09
N ASN A 76 6.94 -6.00 11.23
CA ASN A 76 6.55 -7.10 12.13
C ASN A 76 5.07 -7.50 12.00
N SER A 77 4.22 -6.52 11.69
CA SER A 77 2.77 -6.67 11.58
C SER A 77 2.21 -5.58 10.65
N LEU A 78 0.96 -5.77 10.24
CA LEU A 78 0.10 -4.74 9.64
C LEU A 78 -0.75 -4.11 10.75
N THR A 79 -1.22 -2.88 10.53
CA THR A 79 -2.32 -2.31 11.33
C THR A 79 -3.67 -2.70 10.72
N GLU A 80 -4.75 -2.62 11.50
CA GLU A 80 -6.10 -2.91 11.02
C GLU A 80 -6.45 -2.05 9.79
N ASP A 81 -6.14 -0.76 9.82
CA ASP A 81 -6.35 0.15 8.68
C ASP A 81 -5.58 -0.29 7.42
N GLN A 82 -4.36 -0.83 7.58
CA GLN A 82 -3.61 -1.36 6.44
C GLN A 82 -4.25 -2.63 5.90
N GLU A 83 -4.69 -3.54 6.77
CA GLU A 83 -5.39 -4.76 6.38
C GLU A 83 -6.66 -4.43 5.58
N ASP A 84 -7.49 -3.52 6.08
CA ASP A 84 -8.71 -3.05 5.43
C ASP A 84 -8.44 -2.41 4.07
N ALA A 85 -7.45 -1.51 3.98
CA ALA A 85 -7.09 -0.88 2.71
C ALA A 85 -6.56 -1.89 1.70
N ILE A 86 -5.71 -2.83 2.13
CA ILE A 86 -5.10 -3.87 1.28
C ILE A 86 -6.18 -4.82 0.74
N ASP A 87 -7.10 -5.25 1.59
CA ASP A 87 -8.18 -6.15 1.23
C ASP A 87 -9.17 -5.51 0.25
N GLN A 88 -9.25 -4.17 0.23
CA GLN A 88 -10.10 -3.44 -0.70
C GLN A 88 -9.41 -2.98 -2.01
N ILE A 89 -8.07 -3.10 -2.14
CA ILE A 89 -7.34 -2.77 -3.38
C ILE A 89 -8.05 -3.34 -4.62
N VAL A 90 -8.42 -2.49 -5.57
CA VAL A 90 -9.02 -2.96 -6.83
C VAL A 90 -7.92 -3.58 -7.69
N ILE A 91 -8.08 -4.86 -8.09
CA ILE A 91 -7.08 -5.56 -8.93
C ILE A 91 -7.56 -5.68 -10.36
N ASN A 92 -6.61 -5.61 -11.29
CA ASN A 92 -6.91 -5.73 -12.71
C ASN A 92 -7.54 -7.09 -13.01
N LYS A 93 -8.83 -7.09 -13.37
CA LYS A 93 -9.65 -8.29 -13.63
C LYS A 93 -9.12 -9.20 -14.75
N THR A 94 -8.19 -8.71 -15.58
CA THR A 94 -7.51 -9.55 -16.60
C THR A 94 -6.37 -10.40 -16.01
N GLN A 95 -5.94 -10.13 -14.78
CA GLN A 95 -5.03 -10.99 -14.05
C GLN A 95 -5.81 -11.99 -13.21
N THR A 96 -5.51 -13.27 -13.39
CA THR A 96 -6.04 -14.36 -12.55
C THR A 96 -5.28 -14.52 -11.24
N THR A 97 -4.13 -13.85 -11.10
CA THR A 97 -3.31 -13.82 -9.89
C THR A 97 -2.59 -12.48 -9.78
N ILE A 98 -2.55 -11.92 -8.57
CA ILE A 98 -1.72 -10.74 -8.29
C ILE A 98 -0.29 -11.13 -7.93
N ASN A 99 0.66 -10.46 -8.58
CA ASN A 99 2.08 -10.62 -8.26
C ASN A 99 2.42 -9.86 -6.97
N ARG A 100 3.18 -10.50 -6.08
CA ARG A 100 3.55 -9.97 -4.78
C ARG A 100 5.06 -9.90 -4.68
N VAL A 101 5.60 -8.75 -4.32
CA VAL A 101 7.05 -8.50 -4.30
C VAL A 101 7.45 -8.01 -2.91
N ALA A 102 8.30 -8.77 -2.23
CA ALA A 102 8.95 -8.32 -1.00
C ALA A 102 10.30 -7.69 -1.34
N VAL A 103 10.55 -6.48 -0.84
CA VAL A 103 11.81 -5.75 -1.06
C VAL A 103 12.59 -5.68 0.24
N GLY A 104 13.85 -6.11 0.19
CA GLY A 104 14.70 -6.25 1.37
C GLY A 104 14.43 -7.53 2.16
N ASN A 105 15.10 -7.65 3.31
CA ASN A 105 14.99 -8.79 4.23
C ASN A 105 14.40 -8.36 5.57
N GLY A 106 13.94 -9.34 6.37
CA GLY A 106 13.49 -9.10 7.74
C GLY A 106 12.05 -8.62 7.88
N ILE A 107 11.23 -8.77 6.83
CA ILE A 107 9.77 -8.66 6.94
C ILE A 107 9.27 -9.96 7.60
N ALA A 108 8.46 -9.83 8.64
CA ALA A 108 7.93 -10.96 9.39
C ALA A 108 7.12 -11.90 8.49
N SER A 109 7.24 -13.20 8.74
CA SER A 109 6.56 -14.21 7.95
C SER A 109 5.03 -14.10 8.01
N SER A 110 4.49 -13.56 9.11
CA SER A 110 3.07 -13.23 9.27
C SER A 110 2.61 -12.20 8.23
N VAL A 111 3.35 -11.11 8.05
CA VAL A 111 3.08 -10.08 7.04
C VAL A 111 3.17 -10.66 5.64
N ILE A 112 4.23 -11.42 5.33
CA ILE A 112 4.38 -12.08 4.03
C ILE A 112 3.22 -13.04 3.75
N LYS A 113 2.78 -13.79 4.77
CA LYS A 113 1.64 -14.69 4.66
C LYS A 113 0.35 -13.92 4.39
N TYR A 114 0.06 -12.86 5.15
CA TYR A 114 -1.11 -12.00 4.92
C TYR A 114 -1.16 -11.52 3.46
N ILE A 115 -0.06 -10.92 2.97
CA ILE A 115 0.01 -10.41 1.60
C ILE A 115 -0.17 -11.54 0.57
N LYS A 116 0.39 -12.72 0.81
CA LYS A 116 0.21 -13.92 -0.03
C LYS A 116 -1.22 -14.43 -0.07
N ASP A 117 -1.88 -14.43 1.07
CA ASP A 117 -3.21 -15.00 1.24
C ASP A 117 -4.32 -14.01 0.86
N MET A 118 -4.01 -12.73 0.63
CA MET A 118 -4.94 -11.75 0.07
C MET A 118 -5.60 -12.32 -1.19
N VAL A 119 -6.91 -12.58 -1.11
CA VAL A 119 -7.71 -13.25 -2.16
C VAL A 119 -8.34 -12.21 -3.07
N LYS A 120 -7.97 -12.23 -4.34
CA LYS A 120 -8.61 -11.47 -5.43
C LYS A 120 -8.44 -12.19 -6.76
#